data_AF-A0A9E3F9X3-F1
#
_entry.id   AF-A0A9E3F9X3-F1
#
_cell.length_a   1.000
_cell.length_b   1.000
_cell.length_c   1.000
_cell.angle_alpha   90.00
_cell.angle_beta   90.00
_cell.angle_gamma   90.00
#
_symmetry.space_group_name_H-M   'P 1'
#
loop_
_entity.id
_entity.type
_entity.pdbx_description
1 polymer ?
#
loop_
_entity_poly.entity_id
_entity_poly.type
_entity_poly.pdbx_seq_one_letter_code
_entity_poly.pdbx_strand_id
1 'polypeptide(L)'
;MSVRRVVRFILGVLIAGVLLMFLLPLFGIPASHFLPPGRVYATAKGITWGTITAKRQMPTNNPFNIGGQMYFVDYTFSAPAPPPRGVPTYGSKQPYNGELRVTKEFYDSFNVGDRFHVRYEKTYPWVNGVVEAANDRGVGEGSNILSGWLIWLGVTIALGYLLMTLFERFGKQEDI
;
A
#
# COMPACT_ATOMS: atom_id res chain seq x y z
N MET A 1 -12.42 -7.81 -29.75
CA MET A 1 -12.81 -6.59 -28.99
C MET A 1 -12.66 -5.39 -29.92
N SER A 2 -13.65 -4.50 -30.06
CA SER A 2 -13.51 -3.33 -30.95
C SER A 2 -12.80 -2.18 -30.24
N VAL A 3 -12.10 -1.31 -30.98
CA VAL A 3 -11.40 -0.14 -30.43
C VAL A 3 -12.34 0.75 -29.60
N ARG A 4 -13.59 0.94 -30.06
CA ARG A 4 -14.63 1.70 -29.33
C ARG A 4 -14.95 1.08 -27.96
N ARG A 5 -14.97 -0.26 -27.84
CA ARG A 5 -15.19 -0.94 -26.54
C ARG A 5 -14.04 -0.70 -25.58
N VAL A 6 -12.80 -0.77 -26.07
CA VAL A 6 -11.61 -0.52 -25.26
C VAL A 6 -11.61 0.92 -24.72
N VAL A 7 -11.94 1.91 -25.56
CA VAL A 7 -12.02 3.31 -25.13
C VAL A 7 -13.11 3.51 -24.06
N ARG A 8 -14.31 2.96 -24.26
CA ARG A 8 -15.41 3.05 -23.28
C ARG A 8 -15.07 2.36 -21.96
N PHE A 9 -14.38 1.23 -22.02
CA PHE A 9 -13.89 0.54 -20.84
C PHE A 9 -12.89 1.39 -20.06
N ILE A 10 -11.90 1.99 -20.74
CA ILE A 10 -10.92 2.89 -20.11
C ILE A 10 -11.63 4.08 -19.45
N LEU A 11 -12.57 4.72 -20.15
CA LEU A 11 -13.37 5.81 -19.58
C LEU A 11 -14.18 5.35 -18.36
N GLY A 12 -14.81 4.17 -18.42
CA GLY A 12 -15.53 3.59 -17.30
C GLY A 12 -14.63 3.36 -16.09
N VAL A 13 -13.42 2.82 -16.29
CA VAL A 13 -12.43 2.61 -15.24
C VAL A 13 -11.97 3.95 -14.62
N LEU A 14 -11.74 4.98 -15.44
CA LEU A 14 -11.36 6.31 -14.96
C LEU A 14 -12.47 6.92 -14.08
N ILE A 15 -13.72 6.88 -14.55
CA ILE A 15 -14.88 7.38 -13.81
C ILE A 15 -15.07 6.61 -12.50
N ALA A 16 -14.99 5.27 -12.56
CA ALA A 16 -15.07 4.41 -11.38
C ALA A 16 -13.98 4.75 -10.35
N GLY A 17 -12.74 4.96 -10.80
CA GLY A 17 -11.63 5.30 -9.92
C GLY A 17 -11.84 6.63 -9.19
N VAL A 18 -12.30 7.65 -9.91
CA VAL A 18 -12.62 8.97 -9.33
C VAL A 18 -13.79 8.84 -8.35
N LEU A 19 -14.88 8.20 -8.74
CA LEU A 19 -16.06 8.00 -7.89
C LEU A 19 -15.71 7.29 -6.59
N LEU A 20 -15.00 6.16 -6.66
CA LEU A 20 -14.62 5.39 -5.47
C LEU A 20 -13.68 6.18 -4.55
N MET A 21 -12.79 7.00 -5.10
CA MET A 21 -11.89 7.85 -4.32
C MET A 21 -12.65 8.85 -3.44
N PHE A 22 -13.79 9.37 -3.90
CA PHE A 22 -14.62 10.30 -3.13
C PHE A 22 -15.69 9.59 -2.28
N LEU A 23 -16.28 8.50 -2.77
CA LEU A 23 -17.34 7.76 -2.08
C LEU A 23 -16.84 6.99 -0.87
N LEU A 24 -15.75 6.21 -1.00
CA LEU A 24 -15.28 5.33 0.07
C LEU A 24 -14.95 6.08 1.38
N PRO A 25 -14.31 7.27 1.33
CA PRO A 25 -14.13 8.09 2.52
C PRO A 25 -15.43 8.47 3.23
N LEU A 26 -16.53 8.67 2.50
CA LEU A 26 -17.83 9.02 3.10
C LEU A 26 -18.38 7.88 3.97
N PHE A 27 -18.01 6.64 3.69
CA PHE A 27 -18.36 5.45 4.47
C PHE A 27 -17.29 5.08 5.51
N GLY A 28 -16.37 6.00 5.82
CA GLY A 28 -15.35 5.79 6.86
C GLY A 28 -14.14 4.97 6.43
N ILE A 29 -13.98 4.65 5.14
CA ILE A 29 -12.80 3.96 4.62
C ILE A 29 -11.74 5.01 4.26
N PRO A 30 -10.59 5.09 4.97
CA PRO A 30 -9.59 6.11 4.71
C PRO A 30 -8.84 5.87 3.39
N ALA A 31 -8.36 6.95 2.76
CA ALA A 31 -7.65 6.89 1.48
C ALA A 31 -6.37 6.05 1.51
N SER A 32 -5.71 5.97 2.66
CA SER A 32 -4.55 5.11 2.89
C SER A 32 -4.83 3.62 2.66
N HIS A 33 -6.08 3.17 2.77
CA HIS A 33 -6.44 1.78 2.51
C HIS A 33 -6.48 1.43 1.02
N PHE A 34 -6.69 2.42 0.14
CA PHE A 34 -6.94 2.19 -1.27
C PHE A 34 -6.01 2.97 -2.20
N LEU A 35 -4.94 3.56 -1.67
CA LEU A 35 -3.85 4.13 -2.45
C LEU A 35 -2.69 3.13 -2.53
N PRO A 36 -1.86 3.18 -3.59
CA PRO A 36 -0.68 2.33 -3.68
C PRO A 36 0.20 2.48 -2.43
N PRO A 37 0.67 1.38 -1.81
CA PRO A 37 1.44 1.42 -0.56
C PRO A 37 2.62 2.41 -0.60
N GLY A 38 3.34 2.50 -1.72
CA GLY A 38 4.44 3.47 -1.87
C GLY A 38 4.00 4.93 -1.82
N ARG A 39 2.80 5.27 -2.33
CA ARG A 39 2.26 6.63 -2.24
C ARG A 39 1.81 6.95 -0.82
N VAL A 40 1.19 5.99 -0.14
CA VAL A 40 0.77 6.11 1.26
C VAL A 40 1.98 6.31 2.17
N TYR A 41 3.03 5.50 1.97
CA TYR A 41 4.28 5.62 2.71
C TYR A 41 4.98 6.97 2.47
N ALA A 42 4.99 7.46 1.24
CA ALA A 42 5.57 8.78 0.94
C ALA A 42 4.88 9.93 1.69
N THR A 43 3.59 9.78 2.01
CA THR A 43 2.81 10.75 2.79
C THR A 43 2.79 10.48 4.29
N ALA A 44 3.40 9.38 4.74
CA ALA A 44 3.37 8.94 6.12
C ALA A 44 4.08 9.91 7.06
N LYS A 45 3.42 10.29 8.16
CA LYS A 45 3.91 11.26 9.16
C LYS A 45 4.11 10.67 10.55
N GLY A 46 3.69 9.43 10.81
CA GLY A 46 3.92 8.78 12.08
C GLY A 46 5.39 8.39 12.21
N ILE A 47 6.01 8.66 13.36
CA ILE A 47 7.36 8.19 13.67
C ILE A 47 7.32 7.56 15.06
N THR A 48 7.92 6.38 15.21
CA THR A 48 8.08 5.73 16.51
C THR A 48 9.30 4.82 16.54
N TRP A 49 9.60 4.25 17.70
CA TRP A 49 10.65 3.25 17.84
C TRP A 49 10.12 1.86 17.49
N GLY A 50 10.84 1.17 16.61
CA GLY A 50 10.70 -0.25 16.36
C GLY A 50 11.82 -1.05 17.04
N THR A 51 11.67 -2.36 17.06
CA THR A 51 12.68 -3.31 17.53
C THR A 51 12.79 -4.45 16.53
N ILE A 52 14.02 -4.77 16.13
CA ILE A 52 14.30 -5.88 15.21
C ILE A 52 14.01 -7.19 15.91
N THR A 53 13.18 -8.03 15.31
CA THR A 53 12.80 -9.34 15.84
C THR A 53 13.49 -10.47 15.11
N ALA A 54 13.80 -10.32 13.82
CA ALA A 54 14.53 -11.31 13.06
C ALA A 54 15.29 -10.69 11.88
N LYS A 55 16.27 -11.45 11.39
CA LYS A 55 17.07 -11.13 10.21
C LYS A 55 17.08 -12.34 9.29
N ARG A 56 16.74 -12.17 8.02
CA ARG A 56 16.66 -13.25 7.02
C ARG A 56 17.43 -12.90 5.76
N GLN A 57 17.95 -13.93 5.10
CA GLN A 57 18.62 -13.81 3.80
C GLN A 57 17.93 -14.75 2.83
N MET A 58 17.65 -14.28 1.63
CA MET A 58 17.01 -15.09 0.59
C MET A 58 17.74 -14.91 -0.75
N PRO A 59 17.80 -15.95 -1.59
CA PRO A 59 18.29 -15.82 -2.95
C PRO A 59 17.48 -14.77 -3.71
N THR A 60 18.14 -13.94 -4.51
CA THR A 60 17.46 -12.97 -5.37
C THR A 60 16.59 -13.66 -6.42
N ASN A 61 15.41 -13.10 -6.67
CA ASN A 61 14.53 -13.50 -7.77
C ASN A 61 14.90 -12.82 -9.10
N ASN A 62 15.93 -11.96 -9.11
CA ASN A 62 16.38 -11.28 -10.30
C ASN A 62 17.13 -12.25 -11.25
N PRO A 63 16.58 -12.52 -12.45
CA PRO A 63 17.19 -13.48 -13.39
C PRO A 63 18.54 -12.99 -13.95
N PHE A 64 18.86 -11.71 -13.82
CA PHE A 64 20.11 -11.11 -14.29
C PHE A 64 21.20 -11.04 -13.22
N ASN A 65 20.90 -11.40 -11.97
CA ASN A 65 21.86 -11.38 -10.87
C ASN A 65 21.91 -12.74 -10.17
N ILE A 66 22.31 -13.76 -10.92
CA ILE A 66 22.37 -15.15 -10.44
C ILE A 66 23.40 -15.23 -9.31
N GLY A 67 22.98 -15.76 -8.15
CA GLY A 67 23.81 -15.87 -6.94
C GLY A 67 23.75 -14.67 -5.99
N GLY A 68 23.05 -13.59 -6.37
CA GLY A 68 22.80 -12.46 -5.48
C GLY A 68 21.91 -12.84 -4.28
N GLN A 69 22.10 -12.15 -3.17
CA GLN A 69 21.29 -12.31 -1.95
C GLN A 69 20.45 -11.06 -1.70
N MET A 70 19.25 -11.26 -1.18
CA MET A 70 18.38 -10.25 -0.63
C MET A 70 18.39 -10.35 0.89
N TYR A 71 18.49 -9.21 1.55
CA TYR A 71 18.60 -9.10 3.00
C TYR A 71 17.31 -8.50 3.55
N PHE A 72 16.71 -9.18 4.52
CA PHE A 72 15.44 -8.79 5.11
C PHE A 72 15.58 -8.64 6.62
N VAL A 73 14.90 -7.64 7.16
CA VAL A 73 14.79 -7.37 8.59
C VAL A 73 13.31 -7.37 8.96
N ASP A 74 12.97 -8.20 9.94
CA ASP A 74 11.64 -8.24 10.54
C ASP A 74 11.67 -7.44 11.84
N TYR A 75 10.60 -6.69 12.10
CA TYR A 75 10.54 -5.81 13.25
C TYR A 75 9.14 -5.64 13.80
N THR A 76 9.07 -5.20 15.04
CA THR A 76 7.83 -4.83 15.73
C THR A 76 7.89 -3.37 16.15
N PHE A 77 6.78 -2.65 16.07
CA PHE A 77 6.64 -1.30 16.62
C PHE A 77 5.24 -1.09 17.19
N SER A 78 5.06 -0.07 18.03
CA SER A 78 3.78 0.22 18.67
C SER A 78 3.20 1.56 18.22
N ALA A 79 2.02 1.54 17.62
CA ALA A 79 1.30 2.73 17.16
C ALA A 79 -0.16 2.70 17.66
N PRO A 80 -0.84 3.85 17.75
CA PRO A 80 -2.28 3.86 18.03
C PRO A 80 -3.06 3.09 16.94
N ALA A 81 -4.23 2.57 17.30
CA ALA A 81 -5.17 2.06 16.31
C ALA A 81 -5.64 3.20 15.37
N PRO A 82 -5.91 2.90 14.09
CA PRO A 82 -6.40 3.91 13.16
C PRO A 82 -7.73 4.48 13.67
N PRO A 83 -7.84 5.80 13.88
CA PRO A 83 -9.07 6.39 14.40
C PRO A 83 -10.17 6.37 13.32
N PRO A 84 -11.45 6.31 13.71
CA PRO A 84 -12.55 6.63 12.80
C PRO A 84 -12.39 8.03 12.21
N ARG A 85 -12.90 8.24 10.98
CA ARG A 85 -12.78 9.52 10.27
C ARG A 85 -13.31 10.68 11.12
N GLY A 86 -12.50 11.74 11.25
CA GLY A 86 -12.86 12.95 12.01
C GLY A 86 -12.67 12.83 13.52
N VAL A 87 -12.25 11.65 14.02
CA VAL A 87 -11.96 11.46 15.43
C VAL A 87 -10.44 11.58 15.65
N PRO A 88 -9.98 12.44 16.58
CA PRO A 88 -8.58 12.48 16.95
C PRO A 88 -8.10 11.14 17.50
N THR A 89 -6.85 10.79 17.20
CA THR A 89 -6.23 9.52 17.61
C THR A 89 -6.05 9.50 19.13
N TYR A 90 -7.01 8.91 19.84
CA TYR A 90 -6.93 8.63 21.27
C TYR A 90 -7.07 7.12 21.48
N GLY A 91 -6.05 6.49 22.05
CA GLY A 91 -6.09 5.05 22.33
C GLY A 91 -4.76 4.46 22.76
N SER A 92 -4.83 3.28 23.38
CA SER A 92 -3.67 2.44 23.68
C SER A 92 -2.92 2.10 22.40
N LYS A 93 -1.59 2.15 22.44
CA LYS A 93 -0.79 1.66 21.32
C LYS A 93 -0.96 0.14 21.18
N GLN A 94 -1.06 -0.32 19.95
CA GLN A 94 -1.09 -1.73 19.58
C GLN A 94 0.21 -2.10 18.88
N PRO A 95 0.69 -3.36 19.02
CA PRO A 95 1.86 -3.83 18.31
C PRO A 95 1.52 -4.06 16.83
N TYR A 96 2.44 -3.67 15.96
CA TYR A 96 2.43 -3.92 14.53
C TYR A 96 3.73 -4.57 14.11
N ASN A 97 3.64 -5.42 13.10
CA ASN A 97 4.80 -6.07 12.50
C ASN A 97 5.13 -5.39 11.17
N GLY A 98 6.43 -5.30 10.88
CA GLY A 98 6.96 -4.88 9.60
C GLY A 98 8.02 -5.86 9.12
N GLU A 99 8.13 -5.98 7.81
CA GLU A 99 9.21 -6.65 7.11
C GLU A 99 9.83 -5.60 6.19
N LEU A 100 11.15 -5.57 6.06
CA LEU A 100 11.82 -4.67 5.15
C LEU A 100 13.01 -5.34 4.46
N ARG A 101 13.06 -5.20 3.14
CA ARG A 101 14.28 -5.45 2.36
C ARG A 101 15.25 -4.30 2.55
N VAL A 102 16.47 -4.62 2.96
CA VAL A 102 17.52 -3.65 3.29
C VAL A 102 18.78 -3.91 2.46
N THR A 103 19.69 -2.95 2.42
CA THR A 103 21.03 -3.17 1.84
C THR A 103 21.84 -4.08 2.76
N LYS A 104 22.92 -4.67 2.22
CA LYS A 104 23.81 -5.53 3.01
C LYS A 104 24.43 -4.75 4.16
N GLU A 105 24.83 -3.50 3.92
CA GLU A 105 25.47 -2.64 4.92
C GLU A 105 24.53 -2.37 6.09
N PHE A 106 23.27 -2.04 5.81
CA PHE A 106 22.24 -1.87 6.83
C PHE A 106 21.95 -3.20 7.55
N TYR A 107 21.88 -4.30 6.81
CA TYR A 107 21.69 -5.61 7.42
C TYR A 107 22.82 -5.94 8.39
N ASP A 108 24.07 -5.68 8.03
CA ASP A 108 25.24 -6.01 8.84
C ASP A 108 25.42 -5.02 10.02
N SER A 109 24.89 -3.80 9.94
CA SER A 109 25.01 -2.78 10.99
C SER A 109 24.08 -2.97 12.19
N PHE A 110 23.06 -3.83 12.09
CA PHE A 110 22.08 -4.05 13.16
C PHE A 110 22.03 -5.51 13.64
N ASN A 111 21.69 -5.70 14.91
CA ASN A 111 21.44 -6.99 15.55
C ASN A 111 19.96 -7.16 15.91
N VAL A 112 19.55 -8.42 16.12
CA VAL A 112 18.23 -8.72 16.68
C VAL A 112 18.14 -8.13 18.08
N GLY A 113 17.04 -7.41 18.36
CA GLY A 113 16.84 -6.65 19.60
C GLY A 113 17.20 -5.17 19.48
N ASP A 114 17.91 -4.76 18.43
CA ASP A 114 18.25 -3.35 18.24
C ASP A 114 17.01 -2.50 17.94
N ARG A 115 17.06 -1.24 18.39
CA ARG A 115 15.99 -0.26 18.17
C ARG A 115 16.34 0.68 17.04
N PHE A 116 15.33 1.03 16.26
CA PHE A 116 15.47 1.98 15.14
C PHE A 116 14.18 2.78 14.94
N HIS A 117 14.26 3.86 14.16
CA HIS A 117 13.11 4.70 13.87
C HIS A 117 12.28 4.12 12.73
N VAL A 118 11.00 3.86 13.02
CA VAL A 118 9.97 3.42 12.07
C VAL A 118 9.08 4.60 11.72
N ARG A 119 8.91 4.85 10.42
CA ARG A 119 7.86 5.72 9.88
C ARG A 119 6.65 4.88 9.52
N TYR A 120 5.45 5.37 9.84
CA TYR A 120 4.20 4.69 9.55
C TYR A 120 3.08 5.67 9.21
N GLU A 121 2.08 5.19 8.45
CA GLU A 121 0.88 5.96 8.16
C GLU A 121 -0.10 5.89 9.34
N LYS A 122 -0.48 7.04 9.91
CA LYS A 122 -1.27 7.10 11.15
C LYS A 122 -2.66 6.49 10.99
N THR A 123 -3.24 6.61 9.81
CA THR A 123 -4.56 6.05 9.49
C THR A 123 -4.50 4.60 9.02
N TYR A 124 -3.30 4.07 8.77
CA TYR A 124 -3.08 2.69 8.35
C TYR A 124 -1.66 2.22 8.70
N PRO A 125 -1.37 1.92 9.99
CA PRO A 125 0.00 1.66 10.44
C PRO A 125 0.66 0.44 9.81
N TRP A 126 -0.11 -0.45 9.20
CA TRP A 126 0.37 -1.55 8.35
C TRP A 126 1.24 -1.07 7.17
N VAL A 127 1.12 0.20 6.76
CA VAL A 127 2.09 0.85 5.88
C VAL A 127 3.15 1.51 6.73
N ASN A 128 4.32 0.87 6.80
CA ASN A 128 5.45 1.27 7.62
C ASN A 128 6.80 0.97 6.94
N GLY A 129 7.87 1.55 7.47
CA GLY A 129 9.23 1.45 6.93
C GLY A 129 10.26 2.16 7.81
N VAL A 130 11.55 1.95 7.52
CA VAL A 130 12.67 2.55 8.26
C VAL A 130 12.87 4.02 7.87
N VAL A 131 13.22 4.86 8.85
CA VAL A 131 13.69 6.24 8.64
C VAL A 131 15.22 6.25 8.64
N GLU A 132 15.86 6.08 7.49
CA GLU A 132 17.31 6.28 7.39
C GLU A 132 17.75 7.10 6.18
N ALA A 133 18.83 7.87 6.39
CA ALA A 133 19.23 9.06 5.63
C ALA A 133 19.83 8.79 4.23
N ALA A 134 19.97 7.53 3.81
CA ALA A 134 20.54 7.18 2.50
C ALA A 134 19.61 6.32 1.63
N ASN A 135 18.50 5.81 2.19
CA ASN A 135 17.59 4.91 1.48
C ASN A 135 16.20 5.53 1.46
N ASP A 136 15.97 6.35 0.44
CA ASP A 136 14.63 6.77 0.11
C ASP A 136 13.81 5.50 -0.22
N ARG A 137 12.75 5.27 0.57
CA ARG A 137 11.67 4.30 0.31
C ARG A 137 12.01 2.84 0.57
N GLY A 138 12.24 2.51 1.84
CA GLY A 138 11.94 1.17 2.33
C GLY A 138 10.43 0.94 2.41
N VAL A 139 9.76 0.64 1.29
CA VAL A 139 8.47 -0.07 1.33
C VAL A 139 8.85 -1.54 1.36
N GLY A 140 8.71 -2.20 2.50
CA GLY A 140 9.00 -3.63 2.58
C GLY A 140 8.16 -4.43 1.59
N GLU A 141 8.81 -5.36 0.88
CA GLU A 141 8.11 -6.60 0.51
C GLU A 141 7.55 -7.17 1.82
N GLY A 142 6.23 -7.37 1.90
CA GLY A 142 5.52 -7.49 3.18
C GLY A 142 4.29 -6.58 3.31
N SER A 143 4.21 -5.50 2.53
CA SER A 143 2.98 -4.68 2.35
C SER A 143 1.97 -5.40 1.45
N ASN A 144 1.75 -6.67 1.79
CA ASN A 144 1.41 -7.80 0.95
C ASN A 144 0.20 -7.58 0.05
N ILE A 145 0.19 -8.36 -1.02
CA ILE A 145 -0.78 -8.58 -2.12
C ILE A 145 -2.28 -8.62 -1.74
N LEU A 146 -2.64 -8.39 -0.48
CA LEU A 146 -3.99 -8.18 0.03
C LEU A 146 -4.23 -6.77 0.61
N SER A 147 -3.31 -5.81 0.35
CA SER A 147 -3.54 -4.41 0.70
C SER A 147 -4.85 -3.93 0.07
N GLY A 148 -5.64 -3.14 0.80
CA GLY A 148 -6.94 -2.65 0.32
C GLY A 148 -6.87 -1.94 -1.05
N TRP A 149 -5.67 -1.54 -1.49
CA TRP A 149 -5.33 -1.11 -2.84
C TRP A 149 -5.69 -2.13 -3.93
N LEU A 150 -5.35 -3.41 -3.78
CA LEU A 150 -5.64 -4.43 -4.80
C LEU A 150 -7.13 -4.77 -4.83
N ILE A 151 -7.77 -4.79 -3.66
CA ILE A 151 -9.24 -4.90 -3.56
C ILE A 151 -9.90 -3.71 -4.26
N TRP A 152 -9.41 -2.50 -4.00
CA TRP A 152 -9.90 -1.28 -4.66
C TRP A 152 -9.70 -1.33 -6.18
N LEU A 153 -8.55 -1.79 -6.66
CA LEU A 153 -8.28 -1.94 -8.09
C LEU A 153 -9.26 -2.93 -8.73
N GLY A 154 -9.50 -4.08 -8.08
CA GLY A 154 -10.46 -5.07 -8.53
C GLY A 154 -11.89 -4.51 -8.60
N VAL A 155 -12.33 -3.81 -7.55
CA VAL A 155 -13.65 -3.16 -7.50
C VAL A 155 -13.77 -2.06 -8.57
N THR A 156 -12.69 -1.29 -8.81
CA THR A 156 -12.64 -0.25 -9.84
C THR A 156 -12.80 -0.85 -11.25
N ILE A 157 -12.13 -1.96 -11.52
CA ILE A 157 -12.25 -2.68 -12.80
C ILE A 157 -13.67 -3.23 -12.98
N ALA A 158 -14.24 -3.85 -11.94
CA ALA A 158 -15.60 -4.39 -12.00
C ALA A 158 -16.65 -3.28 -12.24
N LEU A 159 -16.53 -2.16 -11.53
CA LEU A 159 -17.41 -1.01 -11.71
C LEU A 159 -17.23 -0.36 -13.09
N GLY A 160 -15.99 -0.25 -13.57
CA GLY A 160 -15.69 0.25 -14.91
C GLY A 160 -16.31 -0.62 -16.01
N TYR A 161 -16.35 -1.94 -15.82
CA TYR A 161 -17.04 -2.87 -16.73
C TYR A 161 -18.57 -2.66 -16.71
N LEU A 162 -19.17 -2.44 -15.54
CA LEU A 162 -20.60 -2.13 -15.43
C LEU A 162 -20.94 -0.80 -16.11
N LEU A 163 -20.12 0.23 -15.90
CA LEU A 163 -20.27 1.53 -16.56
C LEU A 163 -20.13 1.42 -18.09
N MET A 164 -19.16 0.64 -18.58
CA MET A 164 -19.04 0.34 -20.00
C MET A 164 -20.32 -0.30 -20.56
N THR A 165 -20.90 -1.27 -19.84
CA THR A 165 -22.13 -1.95 -20.24
C THR A 165 -23.32 -0.99 -20.27
N LEU A 166 -23.39 -0.06 -19.31
CA LEU A 166 -24.38 1.02 -19.30
C LEU A 166 -24.19 1.97 -20.50
N PHE A 167 -22.96 2.42 -20.78
CA PHE A 167 -22.67 3.25 -21.94
C PHE A 167 -22.97 2.56 -23.27
N GLU A 168 -22.77 1.24 -23.38
CA GLU A 168 -23.21 0.47 -24.56
C GLU A 168 -24.73 0.45 -24.71
N ARG A 169 -25.47 0.41 -23.60
CA ARG A 169 -26.94 0.40 -23.63
C ARG A 169 -27.51 1.76 -24.04
N PHE A 170 -26.99 2.85 -23.48
CA PHE A 170 -27.44 4.21 -23.82
C PHE A 170 -26.94 4.66 -25.19
N GLY A 171 -25.68 4.38 -25.54
CA GLY A 171 -25.12 4.75 -26.84
C GLY A 171 -25.74 4.00 -28.03
N LYS A 172 -26.42 2.87 -27.80
CA LYS A 172 -27.22 2.20 -28.84
C LYS A 172 -28.61 2.83 -29.02
N GLN A 173 -29.08 3.61 -28.05
CA GLN A 173 -30.36 4.32 -28.14
C GLN A 173 -30.22 5.68 -28.84
N GLU A 174 -29.03 6.27 -28.88
CA GLU A 174 -28.76 7.54 -29.57
C GLU A 174 -28.46 7.37 -31.08
N ASP A 175 -28.20 6.14 -31.55
CA ASP A 175 -27.95 5.81 -32.96
C ASP A 175 -29.24 5.38 -33.72
N ILE A 176 -30.44 5.57 -33.13
CA ILE A 176 -31.77 5.33 -33.73
C ILE A 176 -32.52 6.66 -33.84
#